data_AF-A0A4V3GQE1-F1
#
_entry.id   AF-A0A4V3GQE1-F1
#
_cell.length_a   1.000
_cell.length_b   1.000
_cell.length_c   1.000
_cell.angle_alpha   90.00
_cell.angle_beta   90.00
_cell.angle_gamma   90.00
#
_symmetry.space_group_name_H-M   'P 1'
#
loop_
_entity.id
_entity.type
_entity.pdbx_description
1 polymer ?
#
loop_
_entity_poly.entity_id
_entity_poly.type
_entity_poly.pdbx_seq_one_letter_code
_entity_poly.pdbx_strand_id
1 'polypeptide(L)'
;MALSNKESSGKITARDHLRFHRAHQHLMPTFGESWFALKAEAFARFFGTPFFLGAQTIIVLVWIVLNVTGVSHFDLYPFILLNLAFSLQAAYAAPLILLAQTRQAERDKAHGEADALHREDLAQANEKRLKFAAEQAEQMIKLIEMNTELTNVTKQLTERIEIITDQLHKQLIK
;
A
#
# COMPACT_ATOMS: atom_id res chain seq x y z
N MET A 1 -40.49 25.83 19.82
CA MET A 1 -40.33 24.42 20.21
C MET A 1 -39.74 23.70 19.00
N ALA A 2 -38.49 23.26 19.12
CA ALA A 2 -37.71 22.39 18.23
C ALA A 2 -37.71 22.68 16.71
N LEU A 3 -36.73 23.49 16.28
CA LEU A 3 -36.21 23.47 14.92
C LEU A 3 -35.55 22.11 14.66
N SER A 4 -36.05 21.40 13.65
CA SER A 4 -35.51 20.14 13.15
C SER A 4 -34.13 20.35 12.53
N ASN A 5 -33.11 20.41 13.38
CA ASN A 5 -31.72 20.26 13.01
C ASN A 5 -31.46 18.79 12.66
N LYS A 6 -31.74 18.40 11.42
CA LYS A 6 -31.35 17.10 10.90
C LYS A 6 -29.87 17.18 10.55
N GLU A 7 -29.08 16.72 11.50
CA GLU A 7 -27.66 16.42 11.43
C GLU A 7 -27.17 16.13 10.01
N SER A 8 -26.46 17.10 9.43
CA SER A 8 -25.43 16.83 8.43
C SER A 8 -24.18 16.33 9.17
N SER A 9 -24.30 15.14 9.76
CA SER A 9 -23.21 14.48 10.47
C SER A 9 -23.02 13.08 9.90
N GLY A 10 -21.79 12.81 9.45
CA GLY A 10 -21.29 11.44 9.43
C GLY A 10 -21.35 10.67 8.11
N LYS A 11 -20.92 11.27 7.00
CA LYS A 11 -20.17 10.50 5.99
C LYS A 11 -18.92 11.28 5.62
N ILE A 12 -17.95 11.29 6.55
CA ILE A 12 -16.54 11.37 6.15
C ILE A 12 -16.38 10.25 5.14
N THR A 13 -16.31 10.61 3.86
CA THR A 13 -16.10 9.69 2.77
C THR A 13 -14.89 8.86 3.17
N ALA A 14 -15.11 7.56 3.41
CA ALA A 14 -14.03 6.61 3.53
C ALA A 14 -13.19 6.81 2.28
N ARG A 15 -12.04 7.48 2.41
CA ARG A 15 -11.13 7.71 1.29
C ARG A 15 -10.82 6.31 0.79
N ASP A 16 -11.37 5.99 -0.37
CA ASP A 16 -11.31 4.67 -0.96
C ASP A 16 -9.85 4.34 -1.23
N HIS A 17 -9.18 3.75 -0.24
CA HIS A 17 -7.77 3.37 -0.29
C HIS A 17 -7.51 2.38 -1.42
N LEU A 18 -8.56 1.68 -1.84
CA LEU A 18 -8.55 0.75 -2.95
C LEU A 18 -8.91 1.43 -4.28
N ARG A 19 -9.09 2.75 -4.36
CA ARG A 19 -9.47 3.44 -5.62
C ARG A 19 -8.49 3.16 -6.76
N PHE A 20 -7.19 3.11 -6.46
CA PHE A 20 -6.15 2.79 -7.43
C PHE A 20 -6.11 1.30 -7.77
N HIS A 21 -6.39 0.43 -6.79
CA HIS A 21 -6.57 -1.00 -7.05
C HIS A 21 -7.89 -1.35 -7.75
N ARG A 22 -8.93 -0.49 -7.67
CA ARG A 22 -10.24 -0.66 -8.29
C ARG A 22 -10.19 -0.46 -9.80
N ALA A 23 -9.30 0.42 -10.28
CA ALA A 23 -8.97 0.48 -11.70
C ALA A 23 -8.40 -0.83 -12.22
N HIS A 24 -7.77 -1.67 -11.38
CA HIS A 24 -7.33 -3.03 -11.72
C HIS A 24 -8.22 -4.13 -11.12
N GLN A 25 -9.31 -3.80 -10.43
CA GLN A 25 -10.23 -4.81 -9.88
C GLN A 25 -10.90 -5.62 -10.99
N HIS A 26 -11.08 -5.03 -12.18
CA HIS A 26 -11.62 -5.74 -13.34
C HIS A 26 -10.62 -6.72 -13.99
N LEU A 27 -9.33 -6.66 -13.63
CA LEU A 27 -8.36 -7.73 -13.92
C LEU A 27 -8.53 -8.93 -12.97
N MET A 28 -9.47 -8.86 -12.03
CA MET A 28 -10.07 -10.02 -11.36
C MET A 28 -11.58 -10.06 -11.69
N PRO A 29 -12.01 -10.95 -12.61
CA PRO A 29 -11.69 -12.37 -12.58
C PRO A 29 -11.26 -12.93 -13.94
N THR A 30 -9.97 -13.16 -14.17
CA THR A 30 -9.50 -13.92 -15.37
C THR A 30 -9.62 -15.44 -15.22
N PHE A 31 -10.00 -15.90 -14.03
CA PHE A 31 -10.79 -17.11 -13.90
C PHE A 31 -12.12 -16.68 -13.28
N GLY A 32 -13.16 -16.46 -14.08
CA GLY A 32 -14.51 -16.56 -13.53
C GLY A 32 -14.63 -17.91 -12.81
N GLU A 33 -15.04 -17.92 -11.54
CA GLU A 33 -15.32 -19.09 -10.66
C GLU A 33 -14.70 -20.45 -11.09
N SER A 34 -13.43 -20.48 -11.47
CA SER A 34 -12.94 -21.65 -12.19
C SER A 34 -12.43 -22.68 -11.20
N TRP A 35 -12.73 -23.93 -11.50
CA TRP A 35 -12.17 -25.07 -10.79
C TRP A 35 -10.62 -25.03 -10.74
N PHE A 36 -9.96 -24.40 -11.72
CA PHE A 36 -8.50 -24.23 -11.71
C PHE A 36 -8.00 -23.23 -10.67
N ALA A 37 -8.74 -22.14 -10.41
CA ALA A 37 -8.37 -21.18 -9.37
C ALA A 37 -8.49 -21.78 -7.98
N LEU A 38 -9.61 -22.46 -7.70
CA LEU A 38 -9.85 -23.23 -6.48
C LEU A 38 -8.80 -24.32 -6.28
N LYS A 39 -8.45 -25.05 -7.34
CA LYS A 39 -7.37 -26.02 -7.31
C LYS A 39 -6.01 -25.39 -7.07
N ALA A 40 -5.69 -24.29 -7.73
CA ALA A 40 -4.41 -23.61 -7.54
C ALA A 40 -4.25 -23.14 -6.09
N GLU A 41 -5.32 -22.64 -5.47
CA GLU A 41 -5.32 -22.28 -4.05
C GLU A 41 -5.12 -23.49 -3.14
N ALA A 42 -5.83 -24.60 -3.40
CA ALA A 42 -5.64 -25.86 -2.67
C ALA A 42 -4.21 -26.41 -2.84
N PHE A 43 -3.66 -26.40 -4.06
CA PHE A 43 -2.28 -26.79 -4.35
C PHE A 43 -1.28 -25.86 -3.66
N ALA A 44 -1.48 -24.54 -3.68
CA ALA A 44 -0.58 -23.59 -3.01
C ALA A 44 -0.54 -23.83 -1.49
N ARG A 45 -1.69 -24.05 -0.86
CA ARG A 45 -1.77 -24.39 0.57
C ARG A 45 -1.11 -25.74 0.88
N PHE A 46 -1.27 -26.72 -0.02
CA PHE A 46 -0.69 -28.06 0.13
C PHE A 46 0.84 -28.07 -0.01
N PHE A 47 1.38 -27.43 -1.05
CA PHE A 47 2.82 -27.33 -1.29
C PHE A 47 3.54 -26.36 -0.34
N GLY A 48 2.82 -25.37 0.24
CA GLY A 48 3.38 -24.44 1.22
C GLY A 48 3.59 -25.04 2.62
N THR A 49 3.12 -26.26 2.87
CA THR A 49 3.24 -26.92 4.17
C THR A 49 4.40 -27.93 4.13
N PRO A 50 5.30 -27.97 5.14
CA PRO A 50 6.43 -28.94 5.19
C PRO A 50 5.97 -30.40 5.23
N PHE A 51 4.68 -30.63 5.51
CA PHE A 51 4.03 -31.93 5.48
C PHE A 51 4.09 -32.62 4.11
N PHE A 52 4.01 -31.87 3.01
CA PHE A 52 4.03 -32.46 1.66
C PHE A 52 5.36 -33.19 1.38
N LEU A 53 6.48 -32.52 1.68
CA LEU A 53 7.82 -33.10 1.52
C LEU A 53 7.98 -34.36 2.37
N GLY A 54 7.53 -34.33 3.64
CA GLY A 54 7.59 -35.49 4.53
C GLY A 54 6.77 -36.67 4.02
N ALA A 55 5.52 -36.44 3.61
CA ALA A 55 4.66 -37.49 3.06
C ALA A 55 5.24 -38.09 1.77
N GLN A 56 5.77 -37.26 0.86
CA GLN A 56 6.40 -37.71 -0.38
C GLN A 56 7.63 -38.60 -0.09
N THR A 57 8.49 -38.21 0.84
CA THR A 57 9.67 -39.02 1.22
C THR A 57 9.27 -40.36 1.82
N ILE A 58 8.24 -40.41 2.67
CA ILE A 58 7.74 -41.65 3.26
C ILE A 58 7.22 -42.60 2.17
N ILE A 59 6.43 -42.09 1.22
CA ILE A 59 5.88 -42.90 0.12
C ILE A 59 7.00 -43.54 -0.71
N VAL A 60 8.02 -42.75 -1.06
CA VAL A 60 9.19 -43.23 -1.80
C VAL A 60 9.96 -44.28 -1.00
N LEU A 61 10.16 -44.05 0.29
CA LEU A 61 10.89 -44.96 1.17
C LEU A 61 10.14 -46.29 1.34
N VAL A 62 8.82 -46.25 1.53
CA VAL A 62 7.97 -47.46 1.57
C VAL A 62 8.03 -48.22 0.25
N TRP A 63 7.99 -47.51 -0.89
CA TRP A 63 8.11 -48.14 -2.21
C TRP A 63 9.44 -48.88 -2.40
N ILE A 64 10.56 -48.25 -2.00
CA ILE A 64 11.89 -48.86 -2.05
C ILE A 64 11.94 -50.10 -1.14
N VAL A 65 11.47 -49.99 0.11
CA VAL A 65 11.47 -51.11 1.08
C VAL A 65 10.63 -52.29 0.58
N LEU A 66 9.44 -52.05 0.03
CA LEU A 66 8.58 -53.11 -0.51
C LEU A 66 9.19 -53.83 -1.72
N ASN A 67 9.91 -53.11 -2.59
CA ASN A 67 10.59 -53.72 -3.74
C ASN A 67 11.85 -54.48 -3.31
N VAL A 68 12.64 -53.94 -2.36
CA VAL A 68 13.86 -54.60 -1.86
C VAL A 68 13.56 -55.85 -1.02
N THR A 69 12.44 -55.88 -0.30
CA THR A 69 12.01 -57.05 0.49
C THR A 69 11.47 -58.21 -0.35
N GLY A 70 11.47 -58.09 -1.68
CA GLY A 70 11.20 -59.21 -2.60
C GLY A 70 9.74 -59.65 -2.69
N VAL A 71 8.82 -58.93 -2.05
CA VAL A 71 7.38 -59.21 -2.04
C VAL A 71 6.76 -59.00 -3.43
N SER A 72 7.38 -58.17 -4.27
CA SER A 72 6.94 -57.85 -5.63
C SER A 72 8.16 -57.60 -6.52
N HIS A 73 8.45 -58.48 -7.49
CA HIS A 73 9.60 -58.35 -8.42
C HIS A 73 9.36 -57.32 -9.55
N PHE A 74 8.48 -56.34 -9.32
CA PHE A 74 8.01 -55.43 -10.37
C PHE A 74 9.05 -54.35 -10.75
N ASP A 75 10.06 -54.05 -9.90
CA ASP A 75 11.09 -53.04 -10.19
C ASP A 75 12.47 -53.46 -9.59
N LEU A 76 13.16 -54.41 -10.23
CA LEU A 76 14.52 -54.84 -9.87
C LEU A 76 15.55 -53.71 -10.10
N TYR A 77 16.66 -53.72 -9.35
CA TYR A 77 17.75 -52.75 -9.49
C TYR A 77 18.16 -52.62 -10.98
N PRO A 78 18.08 -51.42 -11.61
CA PRO A 78 18.06 -50.09 -11.03
C PRO A 78 16.70 -49.36 -11.20
N PHE A 79 15.69 -49.69 -10.37
CA PHE A 79 14.39 -48.98 -10.19
C PHE A 79 13.92 -48.13 -11.40
N ILE A 80 13.76 -48.76 -12.56
CA ILE A 80 13.55 -48.05 -13.83
C ILE A 80 12.19 -47.34 -13.84
N LEU A 81 11.17 -47.95 -13.23
CA LEU A 81 9.82 -47.38 -13.19
C LEU A 81 9.76 -46.18 -12.24
N LEU A 82 10.42 -46.26 -11.09
CA LEU A 82 10.54 -45.13 -10.17
C LEU A 82 11.26 -43.95 -10.84
N ASN A 83 12.38 -44.22 -11.51
CA ASN A 83 13.11 -43.19 -12.22
C ASN A 83 12.29 -42.57 -13.37
N LEU A 84 11.55 -43.40 -14.12
CA LEU A 84 10.65 -42.95 -15.17
C LEU A 84 9.50 -42.09 -14.62
N ALA A 85 8.92 -42.48 -13.48
CA ALA A 85 7.86 -41.73 -12.82
C ALA A 85 8.35 -40.35 -12.35
N PHE A 86 9.54 -40.27 -11.72
CA PHE A 86 10.14 -38.99 -11.34
C PHE A 86 10.50 -38.12 -12.54
N SER A 87 11.03 -38.71 -13.61
CA SER A 87 11.34 -38.00 -14.85
C SER A 87 10.08 -37.37 -15.45
N LEU A 88 8.97 -38.13 -15.50
CA LEU A 88 7.68 -37.64 -15.95
C LEU A 88 7.11 -36.56 -15.02
N GLN A 89 7.24 -36.75 -13.70
CA GLN A 89 6.80 -35.78 -12.70
C GLN A 89 7.51 -34.44 -12.90
N ALA A 90 8.84 -34.45 -13.09
CA ALA A 90 9.61 -33.25 -13.37
C ALA A 90 9.22 -32.61 -14.72
N ALA A 91 9.06 -33.42 -15.76
CA ALA A 91 8.68 -32.95 -17.09
C ALA A 91 7.31 -32.26 -17.13
N TYR A 92 6.33 -32.72 -16.35
CA TYR A 92 5.02 -32.08 -16.25
C TYR A 92 4.99 -30.93 -15.23
N ALA A 93 5.81 -30.99 -14.18
CA ALA A 93 5.91 -29.91 -13.21
C ALA A 93 6.49 -28.62 -13.83
N ALA A 94 7.54 -28.72 -14.65
CA ALA A 94 8.18 -27.56 -15.27
C ALA A 94 7.21 -26.62 -16.03
N PRO A 95 6.38 -27.08 -16.99
CA PRO A 95 5.44 -26.21 -17.69
C PRO A 95 4.31 -25.71 -16.78
N LEU A 96 3.84 -26.50 -15.81
CA LEU A 96 2.86 -26.04 -14.84
C LEU A 96 3.39 -24.93 -13.94
N ILE A 97 4.64 -25.06 -13.48
CA ILE A 97 5.33 -24.04 -12.69
C ILE A 97 5.51 -22.79 -13.54
N LEU A 98 5.90 -22.92 -14.81
CA LEU A 98 6.03 -21.78 -15.73
C LEU A 98 4.69 -21.05 -15.92
N LEU A 99 3.60 -21.79 -16.12
CA LEU A 99 2.24 -21.23 -16.20
C LEU A 99 1.82 -20.54 -14.89
N ALA A 100 2.19 -21.09 -13.74
CA ALA A 100 1.92 -20.44 -12.46
C ALA A 100 2.75 -19.17 -12.29
N GLN A 101 4.01 -19.19 -12.71
CA GLN A 101 4.94 -18.06 -12.63
C GLN A 101 4.55 -16.92 -13.57
N THR A 102 4.22 -17.19 -14.84
CA THR A 102 3.77 -16.14 -15.77
C THR A 102 2.53 -15.43 -15.25
N ARG A 103 1.61 -16.19 -14.65
CA ARG A 103 0.39 -15.65 -14.03
C ARG A 103 0.66 -14.87 -12.75
N GLN A 104 1.62 -15.30 -11.95
CA GLN A 104 2.03 -14.54 -10.77
C GLN A 104 2.67 -13.21 -11.20
N ALA A 105 3.53 -13.24 -12.22
CA ALA A 105 4.17 -12.05 -12.77
C ALA A 105 3.17 -11.03 -13.36
N GLU A 106 2.10 -11.50 -14.03
CA GLU A 106 1.03 -10.62 -14.51
C GLU A 106 0.31 -9.90 -13.36
N ARG A 107 0.02 -10.61 -12.26
CA ARG A 107 -0.59 -10.01 -11.06
C ARG A 107 0.35 -9.00 -10.40
N ASP A 108 1.60 -9.39 -10.21
CA ASP A 108 2.61 -8.54 -9.58
C ASP A 108 2.83 -7.26 -10.41
N LYS A 109 2.79 -7.35 -11.74
CA LYS A 109 2.83 -6.20 -12.64
C LYS A 109 1.64 -5.26 -12.45
N ALA A 110 0.41 -5.80 -12.42
CA ALA A 110 -0.79 -4.99 -12.23
C ALA A 110 -0.82 -4.30 -10.85
N HIS A 111 -0.35 -4.99 -9.81
CA HIS A 111 -0.17 -4.38 -8.49
C HIS A 111 0.89 -3.28 -8.51
N GLY A 112 2.02 -3.50 -9.18
CA GLY A 112 3.08 -2.50 -9.34
C GLY A 112 2.63 -1.24 -10.08
N GLU A 113 1.81 -1.37 -11.12
CA GLU A 113 1.23 -0.22 -11.84
C GLU A 113 0.29 0.59 -10.95
N ALA A 114 -0.59 -0.06 -10.19
CA ALA A 114 -1.49 0.61 -9.25
C ALA A 114 -0.72 1.39 -8.17
N ASP A 115 0.35 0.78 -7.63
CA ASP A 115 1.21 1.40 -6.64
C ASP A 115 1.97 2.61 -7.21
N ALA A 116 2.44 2.53 -8.46
CA ALA A 116 3.09 3.64 -9.14
C ALA A 116 2.15 4.84 -9.29
N LEU A 117 0.93 4.61 -9.77
CA LEU A 117 -0.10 5.66 -9.89
C LEU A 117 -0.45 6.27 -8.54
N HIS A 118 -0.54 5.45 -7.48
CA HIS A 118 -0.80 5.95 -6.14
C HIS A 118 0.34 6.86 -5.64
N ARG A 119 1.60 6.49 -5.88
CA ARG A 119 2.76 7.32 -5.52
C ARG A 119 2.77 8.65 -6.27
N GLU A 120 2.41 8.65 -7.55
CA GLU A 120 2.32 9.88 -8.34
C GLU A 120 1.23 10.82 -7.81
N ASP A 121 0.04 10.32 -7.49
CA ASP A 121 -1.05 11.14 -6.91
C ASP A 121 -0.64 11.75 -5.56
N LEU A 122 0.04 10.96 -4.71
CA LEU A 122 0.57 11.44 -3.44
C LEU A 122 1.65 12.52 -3.64
N ALA A 123 2.55 12.34 -4.61
CA ALA A 123 3.58 13.32 -4.93
C ALA A 123 2.95 14.65 -5.39
N GLN A 124 1.97 14.61 -6.29
CA GLN A 124 1.24 15.80 -6.74
C GLN A 124 0.48 16.49 -5.60
N ALA A 125 -0.16 15.71 -4.72
CA ALA A 125 -0.86 16.25 -3.56
C ALA A 125 0.11 16.94 -2.59
N ASN A 126 1.29 16.36 -2.36
CA ASN A 126 2.33 16.95 -1.52
C ASN A 126 2.90 18.23 -2.14
N GLU A 127 3.14 18.26 -3.46
CA GLU A 127 3.61 19.47 -4.15
C GLU A 127 2.59 20.63 -3.99
N LYS A 128 1.30 20.35 -4.17
CA LYS A 128 0.23 21.34 -3.95
C LYS A 128 0.20 21.85 -2.51
N ARG A 129 0.39 20.97 -1.52
CA ARG A 129 0.47 21.36 -0.10
C ARG A 129 1.67 22.24 0.19
N LEU A 130 2.83 21.94 -0.39
CA LEU A 130 4.03 22.76 -0.25
C LEU A 130 3.84 24.15 -0.86
N LYS A 131 3.23 24.24 -2.05
CA LYS A 131 2.88 25.52 -2.69
C LYS A 131 1.94 26.35 -1.81
N PHE A 132 0.86 25.75 -1.33
CA PHE A 132 -0.07 26.43 -0.43
C PHE A 132 0.58 26.88 0.89
N ALA A 133 1.45 26.04 1.47
CA ALA A 133 2.20 26.40 2.67
C ALA A 133 3.17 27.57 2.42
N ALA A 134 3.79 27.64 1.23
CA ALA A 134 4.63 28.77 0.85
C ALA A 134 3.84 30.07 0.70
N GLU A 135 2.69 30.04 0.01
CA GLU A 135 1.78 31.19 -0.11
C GLU A 135 1.30 31.68 1.27
N GLN A 136 0.96 30.74 2.15
CA GLN A 136 0.52 31.06 3.51
C GLN A 136 1.66 31.67 4.36
N ALA A 137 2.90 31.21 4.17
CA ALA A 137 4.07 31.80 4.82
C ALA A 137 4.32 33.24 4.34
N GLU A 138 4.14 33.52 3.05
CA GLU A 138 4.25 34.88 2.50
C GLU A 138 3.17 35.81 3.09
N GLN A 139 1.93 35.34 3.20
CA GLN A 139 0.86 36.08 3.88
C GLN A 139 1.19 36.34 5.35
N MET A 140 1.76 35.36 6.05
CA MET A 140 2.18 35.51 7.45
C MET A 140 3.23 36.61 7.59
N ILE A 141 4.24 36.65 6.71
CA ILE A 141 5.28 37.69 6.72
C ILE A 141 4.64 39.07 6.55
N LYS A 142 3.69 39.21 5.62
CA LYS A 142 2.97 40.48 5.40
C LYS A 142 2.18 40.93 6.63
N LEU A 143 1.56 40.01 7.36
CA LEU A 143 0.87 40.33 8.62
C LEU A 143 1.84 40.77 9.72
N ILE A 144 3.02 40.16 9.80
CA ILE A 144 4.07 40.56 10.75
C ILE A 144 4.58 41.97 10.42
N GLU A 145 4.78 42.27 9.14
CA GLU A 145 5.21 43.59 8.68
C GLU A 145 4.17 44.67 9.04
N MET A 146 2.89 44.40 8.76
CA MET A 146 1.79 45.30 9.13
C MET A 146 1.71 45.53 10.65
N ASN A 147 1.84 44.48 11.46
CA ASN A 147 1.87 44.61 12.92
C ASN A 147 3.07 45.47 13.39
N THR A 148 4.22 45.32 12.74
CA THR A 148 5.41 46.12 13.03
C THR A 148 5.18 47.59 12.68
N GLU A 149 4.54 47.87 11.55
CA GLU A 149 4.17 49.23 11.15
C GLU A 149 3.16 49.87 12.11
N LEU A 150 2.10 49.14 12.48
CA LEU A 150 1.15 49.58 13.50
C LEU A 150 1.86 49.91 14.81
N THR A 151 2.78 49.05 15.25
CA THR A 151 3.59 49.29 16.45
C THR A 151 4.40 50.59 16.33
N ASN A 152 5.04 50.82 15.19
CA ASN A 152 5.81 52.05 14.96
C ASN A 152 4.91 53.31 14.96
N VAL A 153 3.74 53.25 14.33
CA VAL A 153 2.75 54.33 14.35
C VAL A 153 2.27 54.60 15.78
N THR A 154 1.99 53.56 16.58
CA THR A 154 1.61 53.75 18.00
C THR A 154 2.73 54.40 18.80
N LYS A 155 4.00 54.04 18.55
CA LYS A 155 5.16 54.68 19.17
C LYS A 155 5.23 56.17 18.82
N GLN A 156 5.09 56.52 17.54
CA GLN A 156 5.09 57.92 17.10
C GLN A 156 3.95 58.75 17.69
N LEU A 157 2.74 58.18 17.79
CA LEU A 157 1.61 58.83 18.45
C LEU A 157 1.93 59.11 19.92
N THR A 158 2.53 58.14 20.60
CA THR A 158 2.91 58.26 22.02
C THR A 158 3.96 59.38 22.20
N GLU A 159 5.00 59.40 21.38
CA GLU A 159 6.02 60.48 21.39
C GLU A 159 5.40 61.86 21.12
N ARG A 160 4.45 61.98 20.19
CA ARG A 160 3.74 63.25 19.93
C ARG A 160 2.89 63.69 21.11
N ILE A 161 2.17 62.78 21.75
CA ILE A 161 1.38 63.09 22.95
C ILE A 161 2.30 63.56 24.08
N GLU A 162 3.45 62.91 24.28
CA GLU A 162 4.44 63.31 25.27
C GLU A 162 4.95 64.73 25.03
N ILE A 163 5.35 65.05 23.79
CA ILE A 163 5.81 66.40 23.41
C ILE A 163 4.72 67.45 23.65
N ILE A 164 3.48 67.18 23.23
CA ILE A 164 2.36 68.11 23.41
C ILE A 164 2.06 68.30 24.91
N THR A 165 2.16 67.23 25.71
CA THR A 165 1.92 67.29 27.15
C THR A 165 3.00 68.09 27.87
N ASP A 166 4.28 67.93 27.49
CA ASP A 166 5.40 68.74 28.02
C ASP A 166 5.24 70.22 27.66
N GLN A 167 4.83 70.52 26.42
CA GLN A 167 4.52 71.89 25.99
C GLN A 167 3.37 72.50 26.79
N LEU A 168 2.30 71.74 27.03
CA LEU A 168 1.17 72.17 27.84
C LEU A 168 1.61 72.45 29.28
N HIS A 169 2.40 71.54 29.88
CA HIS A 169 2.93 71.69 31.24
C HIS A 169 3.81 72.95 31.39
N LYS A 170 4.69 73.21 30.41
CA LYS A 170 5.52 74.42 30.38
C LYS A 170 4.71 75.72 30.22
N GLN A 171 3.60 75.69 29.49
CA GLN A 171 2.72 76.86 29.40
C GLN A 171 1.91 77.11 30.66
N LEU A 172 1.54 76.06 31.40
CA LEU A 172 0.66 76.17 32.58
C LEU A 172 1.42 76.54 33.87
N ILE A 173 2.74 76.33 33.92
CA ILE A 173 3.62 76.68 35.05
C ILE A 173 4.22 78.11 34.93
N LYS A 174 3.92 78.83 33.85
CA LYS A 174 4.35 80.21 33.62
C LYS A 174 3.26 81.20 34.03
#